data_AF-A0A0F9NBG1-F1
#
_entry.id   AF-A0A0F9NBG1-F1
#
_cell.length_a   1.000
_cell.length_b   1.000
_cell.length_c   1.000
_cell.angle_alpha   90.00
_cell.angle_beta   90.00
_cell.angle_gamma   90.00
#
_symmetry.space_group_name_H-M   'P 1'
#
loop_
_entity.id
_entity.type
_entity.pdbx_description
1 polymer ?
#
loop_
_entity_poly.entity_id
_entity_poly.type
_entity_poly.pdbx_seq_one_letter_code
_entity_poly.pdbx_strand_id
1 'polypeptide(L)'
;MPLITGPTLDALAKELTTWYINTREFLIQALEEGYPYGSVPLSPREQVEKFMSMTPEDWQALTAKLIDRHRGKPNAEALARQDLEEFTAKMNKQAFSGREV
;
A
#
# COMPACT_ATOMS: atom_id res chain seq x y z
N MET A 1 35.84 -23.02 -4.04
CA MET A 1 34.77 -22.01 -3.93
C MET A 1 34.01 -21.99 -5.24
N PRO A 2 32.67 -21.93 -5.24
CA PRO A 2 31.95 -21.73 -6.48
C PRO A 2 32.37 -20.38 -7.09
N LEU A 3 32.76 -20.40 -8.37
CA LEU A 3 33.06 -19.19 -9.12
C LEU A 3 31.74 -18.50 -9.41
N ILE A 4 31.42 -17.50 -8.59
CA ILE A 4 30.29 -16.62 -8.84
C ILE A 4 30.69 -15.68 -9.98
N THR A 5 29.99 -15.79 -11.11
CA THR A 5 30.19 -14.99 -12.32
C THR A 5 29.09 -13.93 -12.43
N GLY A 6 29.28 -12.90 -13.25
CA GLY A 6 28.27 -11.86 -13.49
C GLY A 6 26.87 -12.43 -13.80
N PRO A 7 26.72 -13.37 -14.74
CA PRO A 7 25.42 -13.98 -15.03
C PRO A 7 24.79 -14.76 -13.86
N THR A 8 25.60 -15.37 -12.99
CA THR A 8 25.08 -16.07 -11.80
C THR A 8 24.68 -15.08 -10.70
N LEU A 9 25.36 -13.93 -10.58
CA LEU A 9 24.93 -12.85 -9.70
C LEU A 9 23.59 -12.25 -10.15
N ASP A 10 23.41 -12.04 -11.46
CA ASP A 10 22.16 -11.50 -12.00
C ASP A 10 20.98 -12.45 -11.77
N ALA A 11 21.21 -13.76 -11.93
CA ALA A 11 20.21 -14.78 -11.64
C ALA A 11 19.82 -14.78 -10.14
N LEU A 12 20.81 -14.78 -9.25
CA LEU A 12 20.58 -14.70 -7.81
C LEU A 12 19.86 -13.39 -7.41
N ALA A 13 20.23 -12.26 -8.01
CA ALA A 13 19.58 -10.99 -7.73
C ALA A 13 18.09 -11.01 -8.12
N LYS A 14 17.74 -11.63 -9.25
CA LYS A 14 16.34 -11.82 -9.66
C LYS A 14 15.60 -12.71 -8.67
N GLU A 15 16.15 -13.87 -8.34
CA GLU A 15 15.54 -14.82 -7.39
C GLU A 15 15.29 -14.18 -6.02
N LEU A 16 16.30 -13.48 -5.48
CA LEU A 16 16.19 -12.80 -4.19
C LEU A 16 15.18 -11.65 -4.23
N THR A 17 15.12 -10.89 -5.33
CA THR A 17 14.13 -9.82 -5.51
C THR A 17 12.71 -10.39 -5.54
N THR A 18 12.48 -11.44 -6.32
CA THR A 18 11.18 -12.13 -6.38
C THR A 18 10.79 -12.70 -5.03
N TRP A 19 11.72 -13.39 -4.35
CA TRP A 19 11.48 -13.93 -3.01
C TRP A 19 11.11 -12.83 -2.01
N TYR A 20 11.82 -11.71 -2.01
CA TYR A 20 11.55 -10.57 -1.12
C TYR A 20 10.15 -9.99 -1.36
N ILE A 21 9.79 -9.73 -2.62
CA ILE A 21 8.48 -9.16 -2.97
C ILE A 21 7.35 -10.10 -2.53
N ASN A 22 7.47 -11.39 -2.87
CA ASN A 22 6.43 -12.38 -2.56
C ASN A 22 6.28 -12.57 -1.05
N THR A 23 7.39 -12.67 -0.32
CA THR A 23 7.37 -12.85 1.13
C THR A 23 6.76 -11.64 1.82
N ARG A 24 7.12 -10.42 1.38
CA ARG A 24 6.57 -9.19 1.96
C ARG A 24 5.07 -9.06 1.72
N GLU A 25 4.61 -9.38 0.51
CA GLU A 25 3.19 -9.35 0.17
C GLU A 25 2.38 -10.36 1.00
N PHE A 26 2.90 -11.59 1.14
CA PHE A 26 2.31 -12.60 2.00
C PHE A 26 2.20 -12.13 3.46
N LEU A 27 3.26 -11.54 4.01
CA LEU A 27 3.26 -11.03 5.39
C LEU A 27 2.30 -9.86 5.58
N ILE A 28 2.22 -8.95 4.62
CA ILE A 28 1.25 -7.84 4.65
C ILE A 28 -0.18 -8.41 4.70
N GLN A 29 -0.51 -9.34 3.80
CA GLN A 29 -1.84 -9.96 3.77
C GLN A 29 -2.16 -10.74 5.05
N ALA A 30 -1.17 -11.44 5.62
CA ALA A 30 -1.34 -12.18 6.87
C ALA A 30 -1.62 -11.24 8.07
N LEU A 31 -1.10 -10.01 8.03
CA LEU A 31 -1.31 -9.00 9.06
C LEU A 31 -2.55 -8.12 8.78
N GLU A 32 -3.18 -8.27 7.62
CA GLU A 32 -4.43 -7.59 7.25
C GLU A 32 -5.65 -8.31 7.88
N GLU A 33 -5.77 -8.24 9.21
CA GLU A 33 -6.89 -8.81 9.97
C GLU A 33 -8.13 -7.89 9.90
N GLY A 34 -8.76 -7.83 8.74
CA GLY A 34 -9.98 -7.03 8.50
C GLY A 34 -9.72 -5.52 8.29
N TYR A 35 -8.48 -5.07 8.44
CA TYR A 35 -8.03 -3.71 8.16
C TYR A 35 -6.69 -3.71 7.42
N PRO A 36 -6.40 -2.71 6.56
CA PRO A 36 -5.11 -2.62 5.87
C PRO A 36 -3.92 -2.62 6.82
N TYR A 37 -2.81 -3.24 6.42
CA TYR A 37 -1.60 -3.33 7.24
C TYR A 37 -1.09 -1.93 7.63
N GLY A 38 -0.78 -1.75 8.91
CA GLY A 38 -0.31 -0.46 9.45
C GLY A 38 -1.39 0.62 9.58
N SER A 39 -2.67 0.26 9.38
CA SER A 39 -3.81 1.13 9.67
C SER A 39 -4.31 0.95 11.11
N VAL A 40 -4.99 1.98 11.62
CA VAL A 40 -5.69 1.93 12.90
C VAL A 40 -7.15 1.57 12.61
N PRO A 41 -7.76 0.61 13.32
CA PRO A 41 -9.18 0.30 13.18
C PRO A 41 -10.00 1.55 13.48
N LEU A 42 -10.77 2.02 12.50
CA LEU A 42 -11.68 3.15 12.63
C LEU A 42 -13.07 2.69 12.19
N SER A 43 -14.11 3.16 12.87
CA SER A 43 -15.48 3.01 12.41
C SER A 43 -15.67 3.74 11.07
N PRO A 44 -16.68 3.38 10.25
CA PRO A 44 -16.94 4.07 8.98
C PRO A 44 -17.10 5.59 9.13
N ARG A 45 -17.70 6.05 10.24
CA ARG A 45 -17.87 7.47 10.53
C ARG A 45 -16.53 8.16 10.82
N GLU A 46 -15.70 7.56 11.66
CA GLU A 46 -14.37 8.09 11.97
C GLU A 46 -13.44 8.09 10.74
N GLN A 47 -13.59 7.10 9.84
CA GLN A 47 -12.86 7.07 8.57
C GLN A 47 -13.20 8.29 7.71
N VAL A 48 -14.50 8.60 7.58
CA VAL A 48 -14.96 9.78 6.84
C VAL A 48 -14.54 11.08 7.51
N GLU A 49 -14.74 11.21 8.83
CA GLU A 49 -14.35 12.41 9.58
C GLU A 49 -12.85 12.70 9.42
N LYS A 50 -12.01 11.67 9.57
CA LYS A 50 -10.56 11.76 9.37
C LYS A 50 -10.21 12.14 7.93
N PHE A 51 -10.85 11.54 6.94
CA PHE A 51 -10.65 11.86 5.53
C PHE A 51 -10.98 13.33 5.24
N MET A 52 -12.12 13.82 5.73
CA MET A 52 -12.56 15.20 5.54
C MET A 52 -11.67 16.21 6.26
N SER A 53 -10.97 15.80 7.32
CA SER A 53 -10.05 16.64 8.09
C SER A 53 -8.58 16.49 7.69
N MET A 54 -8.26 15.72 6.66
CA MET A 54 -6.86 15.50 6.26
C MET A 54 -6.21 16.80 5.76
N THR A 55 -5.06 17.13 6.36
CA THR A 55 -4.19 18.20 5.91
C THR A 55 -3.35 17.77 4.70
N PRO A 56 -2.76 18.71 3.94
CA PRO A 56 -1.81 18.36 2.87
C PRO A 56 -0.68 17.44 3.34
N GLU A 57 -0.20 17.62 4.58
CA GLU A 57 0.83 16.80 5.20
C GLU A 57 0.33 15.37 5.45
N ASP A 58 -0.92 15.20 5.89
CA ASP A 58 -1.54 13.87 6.06
C ASP A 58 -1.66 13.13 4.73
N TRP A 59 -1.99 13.85 3.66
CA TRP A 59 -2.07 13.30 2.30
C TRP A 59 -0.70 12.84 1.79
N GLN A 60 0.35 13.62 2.06
CA GLN A 60 1.73 13.22 1.73
C GLN A 60 2.15 11.98 2.51
N ALA A 61 1.84 11.93 3.81
CA ALA A 61 2.15 10.78 4.67
C ALA A 61 1.40 9.51 4.22
N LEU A 62 0.12 9.64 3.83
CA LEU A 62 -0.66 8.53 3.27
C LEU A 62 -0.03 8.02 1.98
N THR A 63 0.28 8.92 1.05
CA THR A 63 0.91 8.57 -0.24
C THR A 63 2.25 7.88 -0.03
N ALA A 64 3.09 8.35 0.89
CA ALA A 64 4.36 7.73 1.22
C ALA A 64 4.19 6.30 1.75
N LYS A 65 3.17 6.04 2.58
CA LYS A 65 2.85 4.68 3.06
C LYS A 65 2.39 3.77 1.92
N LEU A 66 1.58 4.26 1.00
CA LEU A 66 1.14 3.50 -0.17
C LEU A 66 2.33 3.15 -1.09
N ILE A 67 3.26 4.08 -1.30
CA ILE A 67 4.48 3.81 -2.07
C ILE A 67 5.35 2.76 -1.34
N ASP A 68 5.53 2.90 -0.02
CA ASP A 68 6.30 1.90 0.73
C ASP A 68 5.62 0.52 0.69
N ARG A 69 4.28 0.43 0.73
CA ARG A 69 3.53 -0.83 0.53
C ARG A 69 3.93 -1.53 -0.77
N HIS A 70 4.27 -0.80 -1.82
CA HIS A 70 4.68 -1.39 -3.11
C HIS A 70 6.19 -1.42 -3.34
N ARG A 71 7.00 -1.12 -2.31
CA ARG A 71 8.46 -1.07 -2.41
C ARG A 71 9.04 -2.34 -3.02
N GLY A 72 9.89 -2.15 -4.04
CA GLY A 72 10.55 -3.22 -4.77
C GLY A 72 9.76 -3.74 -5.98
N LYS A 73 8.48 -3.37 -6.13
CA LYS A 73 7.74 -3.65 -7.37
C LYS A 73 8.20 -2.67 -8.47
N PRO A 74 8.34 -3.12 -9.73
CA PRO A 74 8.79 -2.27 -10.83
C PRO A 74 7.84 -1.11 -11.17
N ASN A 75 6.57 -1.22 -10.76
CA ASN A 75 5.50 -0.24 -11.00
C ASN A 75 4.92 0.33 -9.69
N ALA A 76 5.74 0.44 -8.64
CA ALA A 76 5.30 0.81 -7.29
C ALA A 76 4.51 2.13 -7.24
N GLU A 77 4.95 3.17 -7.98
CA GLU A 77 4.26 4.46 -8.01
C GLU A 77 2.88 4.37 -8.66
N ALA A 78 2.75 3.61 -9.75
CA ALA A 78 1.47 3.42 -10.43
C ALA A 78 0.48 2.66 -9.54
N LEU A 79 0.95 1.63 -8.82
CA LEU A 79 0.13 0.88 -7.86
C LEU A 79 -0.29 1.77 -6.68
N ALA A 80 0.62 2.58 -6.14
CA ALA A 80 0.30 3.50 -5.06
C ALA A 80 -0.73 4.56 -5.48
N ARG A 81 -0.65 5.03 -6.74
CA ARG A 81 -1.64 5.96 -7.31
C ARG A 81 -3.01 5.31 -7.44
N GLN A 82 -3.07 4.07 -7.92
CA GLN A 82 -4.32 3.31 -7.99
C GLN A 82 -4.94 3.14 -6.59
N ASP A 83 -4.15 2.73 -5.59
CA ASP A 83 -4.62 2.59 -4.21
C ASP A 83 -5.19 3.91 -3.67
N LEU A 84 -4.55 5.04 -3.98
CA LEU A 84 -5.00 6.36 -3.57
C LEU A 84 -6.33 6.77 -4.23
N GLU A 85 -6.47 6.48 -5.52
CA GLU A 85 -7.71 6.72 -6.29
C GLU A 85 -8.87 5.88 -5.72
N GLU A 86 -8.64 4.59 -5.46
CA GLU A 86 -9.62 3.68 -4.87
C GLU A 86 -10.01 4.12 -3.45
N PHE A 87 -9.03 4.49 -2.61
CA PHE A 87 -9.28 5.03 -1.28
C PHE A 87 -10.15 6.29 -1.34
N THR A 88 -9.79 7.25 -2.19
CA THR A 88 -10.52 8.52 -2.34
C THR A 88 -11.94 8.29 -2.84
N ALA A 89 -12.12 7.43 -3.84
CA ALA A 89 -13.44 7.08 -4.37
C ALA A 89 -14.32 6.42 -3.30
N LYS A 90 -13.76 5.49 -2.51
CA LYS A 90 -14.46 4.82 -1.40
C LYS A 90 -14.89 5.83 -0.33
N MET A 91 -13.99 6.71 0.10
CA MET A 91 -14.28 7.71 1.14
C MET A 91 -15.31 8.73 0.68
N ASN A 92 -15.21 9.22 -0.56
CA ASN A 92 -16.23 10.09 -1.15
C ASN A 92 -17.60 9.39 -1.19
N LYS A 93 -17.66 8.13 -1.64
CA LYS A 93 -18.91 7.38 -1.63
C LYS A 93 -19.51 7.29 -0.22
N GLN A 94 -18.71 6.97 0.80
CA GLN A 94 -19.18 6.88 2.19
C GLN A 94 -19.59 8.24 2.77
N ALA A 95 -18.88 9.32 2.43
CA ALA A 95 -19.17 10.67 2.91
C ALA A 95 -20.47 11.23 2.32
N PHE A 96 -20.75 10.93 1.05
CA PHE A 96 -21.89 11.50 0.33
C PHE A 96 -23.11 10.56 0.23
N SER A 97 -22.96 9.25 0.46
CA SER A 97 -24.11 8.32 0.51
C SER A 97 -24.97 8.50 1.76
N GLY A 98 -24.48 9.17 2.80
CA GLY A 98 -25.24 9.50 4.01
C GLY A 98 -25.97 10.86 3.96
N ARG A 99 -25.93 11.57 2.82
CA ARG A 99 -26.54 12.90 2.63
C ARG A 99 -27.89 12.88 1.90
N GLU A 100 -28.41 11.71 1.55
CA GLU A 100 -29.80 11.55 1.10
C GLU A 100 -30.72 11.34 2.32
N VAL A 101 -31.02 12.41 3.05
CA VAL A 101 -32.25 12.59 3.85
C VAL A 101 -32.62 14.08 3.84
#